data_AF-A0A9N8R0A7-F1
#
_entry.id   AF-A0A9N8R0A7-F1
#
_cell.length_a   1.000
_cell.length_b   1.000
_cell.length_c   1.000
_cell.angle_alpha   90.00
_cell.angle_beta   90.00
_cell.angle_gamma   90.00
#
_symmetry.space_group_name_H-M   'P 1'
#
loop_
_entity.id
_entity.type
_entity.pdbx_description
1 polymer ?
#
loop_
_entity_poly.entity_id
_entity_poly.type
_entity_poly.pdbx_seq_one_letter_code
_entity_poly.pdbx_strand_id
1 'polypeptide(L)'
;MSDFTSYVRLPHTLTADKPSIVASGSIDDDQFAARQVEFVRHLFGYCTYLHEHARTTPVSDAFLAVFVMLLEVLELNAPIEARQCATQLARIMQVTFPGLEVETKQILDSAIAKSKRPDA
;
A
#
# COMPACT_ATOMS: atom_id res chain seq x y z
N MET A 1 33.97 6.04 -6.73
CA MET A 1 32.67 5.41 -6.42
C MET A 1 31.65 6.19 -7.23
N SER A 2 31.05 5.56 -8.23
CA SER A 2 30.10 6.24 -9.11
C SER A 2 28.77 6.32 -8.37
N ASP A 3 28.38 7.53 -7.96
CA ASP A 3 27.07 7.81 -7.41
C ASP A 3 26.04 7.63 -8.54
N PHE A 4 25.57 6.39 -8.72
CA PHE A 4 24.41 6.15 -9.56
C PHE A 4 23.21 6.72 -8.83
N THR A 5 22.85 7.96 -9.16
CA THR A 5 21.60 8.57 -8.73
C THR A 5 20.45 7.73 -9.29
N SER A 6 19.94 6.82 -8.47
CA SER A 6 18.72 6.08 -8.78
C SER A 6 17.52 7.00 -8.57
N TYR A 7 16.52 6.86 -9.42
CA TYR A 7 15.31 7.68 -9.37
C TYR A 7 14.10 6.78 -9.15
N VAL A 8 13.18 7.24 -8.32
CA VAL A 8 11.91 6.56 -8.02
C VAL A 8 10.76 7.42 -8.53
N ARG A 9 9.91 6.83 -9.36
CA ARG A 9 8.64 7.41 -9.79
C ARG A 9 7.61 7.30 -8.67
N LEU A 10 6.90 8.39 -8.41
CA LEU A 10 5.82 8.42 -7.44
C LEU A 10 4.45 8.41 -8.14
N PRO A 11 3.40 7.89 -7.47
CA PRO A 11 2.04 7.99 -7.95
C PRO A 11 1.63 9.43 -8.28
N HIS A 12 0.88 9.60 -9.36
CA HIS A 12 0.43 10.91 -9.82
C HIS A 12 -0.40 11.67 -8.77
N THR A 13 -1.08 10.95 -7.88
CA THR A 13 -1.86 11.49 -6.77
C THR A 13 -1.01 12.24 -5.74
N LEU A 14 0.29 11.96 -5.66
CA LEU A 14 1.21 12.56 -4.69
C LEU A 14 2.09 13.65 -5.29
N THR A 15 2.23 13.67 -6.62
CA THR A 15 3.20 14.52 -7.29
C THR A 15 2.68 15.04 -8.62
N ALA A 16 1.64 15.87 -8.58
CA ALA A 16 1.15 16.58 -9.75
C ALA A 16 2.29 17.34 -10.49
N ASP A 17 3.30 17.82 -9.75
CA ASP A 17 4.38 18.67 -10.31
C ASP A 17 5.78 18.02 -10.35
N LYS A 18 5.99 16.83 -9.75
CA LYS A 18 7.32 16.16 -9.71
C LYS A 18 7.22 14.63 -9.78
N PRO A 19 7.06 14.03 -10.97
CA PRO A 19 6.76 12.61 -11.10
C PRO A 19 7.90 11.66 -10.69
N SER A 20 9.08 12.18 -10.34
CA SER A 20 10.26 11.40 -9.97
C SER A 20 11.03 12.07 -8.84
N ILE A 21 11.52 11.26 -7.90
CA ILE A 21 12.37 11.68 -6.78
C ILE A 21 13.70 10.91 -6.81
N VAL A 22 14.74 11.49 -6.22
CA VAL A 22 16.02 10.79 -6.05
C VAL A 22 15.85 9.71 -4.99
N ALA A 23 16.19 8.47 -5.33
CA ALA A 23 16.20 7.35 -4.40
C ALA A 23 17.26 7.60 -3.32
N SER A 24 16.99 7.09 -2.11
CA SER A 24 18.03 7.03 -1.09
C SER A 24 19.17 6.12 -1.56
N GLY A 25 20.39 6.40 -1.09
CA GLY A 25 21.52 5.50 -1.30
C GLY A 25 21.28 4.12 -0.67
N SER A 26 22.14 3.16 -0.99
CA SER A 26 22.11 1.83 -0.36
C SER A 26 22.23 1.95 1.16
N ILE A 27 21.39 1.22 1.89
CA ILE A 27 21.42 1.14 3.34
C ILE A 27 21.83 -0.27 3.80
N ASP A 28 22.40 -0.37 4.99
CA ASP A 28 22.69 -1.66 5.64
C ASP A 28 21.48 -2.21 6.42
N ASP A 29 21.63 -3.43 6.96
CA ASP A 29 20.54 -4.14 7.66
C ASP A 29 20.07 -3.40 8.93
N ASP A 30 20.99 -2.79 9.68
CA ASP A 30 20.67 -2.05 10.90
C ASP A 30 19.88 -0.78 10.58
N GLN A 31 20.31 -0.06 9.54
CA GLN A 31 19.59 1.09 9.00
C GLN A 31 18.22 0.67 8.50
N PHE A 32 18.11 -0.44 7.77
CA PHE A 32 16.83 -0.95 7.29
C PHE A 32 15.86 -1.24 8.45
N ALA A 33 16.32 -1.93 9.50
CA ALA A 33 15.50 -2.19 10.68
C ALA A 33 15.04 -0.90 11.38
N ALA A 34 15.93 0.09 11.53
CA ALA A 34 15.59 1.39 12.10
C ALA A 34 14.54 2.13 11.25
N ARG A 35 14.67 2.11 9.92
CA ARG A 35 13.71 2.71 8.99
C ARG A 35 12.34 2.03 9.03
N GLN A 36 12.27 0.72 9.26
CA GLN A 36 10.99 0.04 9.47
C GLN A 36 10.27 0.55 10.72
N VAL A 37 11.00 0.73 11.83
CA VAL A 37 10.42 1.28 13.07
C VAL A 37 9.92 2.70 12.84
N GLU A 38 10.69 3.54 12.14
CA GLU A 38 10.28 4.89 11.79
C GLU A 38 9.01 4.88 10.91
N PHE A 39 8.95 4.03 9.89
CA PHE A 39 7.79 3.91 9.02
C PHE A 39 6.52 3.55 9.81
N VAL A 40 6.59 2.56 10.70
CA VAL A 40 5.47 2.16 11.55
C VAL A 40 5.02 3.32 12.45
N ARG A 41 5.95 4.06 13.04
CA ARG A 41 5.62 5.23 13.87
C ARG A 41 4.85 6.30 13.08
N HIS A 42 5.28 6.62 11.87
CA HIS A 42 4.59 7.60 11.02
C HIS A 42 3.19 7.12 10.63
N LEU A 43 3.04 5.84 10.29
CA LEU A 43 1.74 5.26 9.95
C LEU A 43 0.73 5.39 11.10
N PHE A 44 1.12 5.07 12.33
CA PHE A 44 0.25 5.25 13.49
C PHE A 44 0.00 6.72 13.86
N GLY A 45 0.92 7.62 13.54
CA GLY A 45 0.67 9.06 13.58
C GLY A 45 -0.47 9.47 12.64
N TYR A 46 -0.50 8.92 11.42
CA TYR A 46 -1.59 9.17 10.47
C TYR A 46 -2.93 8.60 10.94
N CYS A 47 -2.94 7.41 11.54
CA CYS A 47 -4.14 6.88 12.19
C CYS A 47 -4.69 7.83 13.26
N THR A 48 -3.80 8.41 14.08
CA THR A 48 -4.18 9.36 15.14
C THR A 48 -4.80 10.62 14.53
N TYR A 49 -4.18 11.19 13.50
CA TYR A 49 -4.74 12.31 12.76
C TYR A 49 -6.14 12.00 12.21
N LEU A 50 -6.33 10.87 11.53
CA LEU A 50 -7.63 10.50 10.97
C LEU A 50 -8.69 10.28 12.06
N HIS A 51 -8.28 9.76 13.22
CA HIS A 51 -9.15 9.58 14.37
C HIS A 51 -9.64 10.92 14.91
N GLU A 52 -8.74 11.90 15.08
CA GLU A 52 -9.08 13.27 15.50
C GLU A 52 -10.03 13.97 14.51
N HIS A 53 -10.00 13.56 13.23
CA HIS A 53 -10.88 14.08 12.17
C HIS A 53 -12.15 13.23 11.97
N ALA A 54 -12.56 12.49 13.01
CA ALA A 54 -13.82 11.74 13.08
C ALA A 54 -14.01 10.71 11.95
N ARG A 55 -12.92 10.14 11.41
CA ARG A 55 -13.01 9.00 10.50
C ARG A 55 -13.43 7.76 11.27
N THR A 56 -14.37 7.01 10.70
CA THR A 56 -14.97 5.82 11.34
C THR A 56 -14.00 4.64 11.45
N THR A 57 -13.04 4.55 10.53
CA THR A 57 -12.10 3.42 10.40
C THR A 57 -10.67 3.92 10.17
N PRO A 58 -10.10 4.71 11.10
CA PRO A 58 -8.86 5.44 10.85
C PRO A 58 -7.65 4.54 10.59
N VAL A 59 -7.60 3.36 11.24
CA VAL A 59 -6.55 2.35 10.99
C VAL A 59 -6.69 1.79 9.58
N SER A 60 -7.89 1.34 9.18
CA SER A 60 -8.11 0.81 7.84
C SER A 60 -7.83 1.85 6.75
N ASP A 61 -8.29 3.08 6.96
CA ASP A 61 -8.11 4.19 6.02
C ASP A 61 -6.62 4.53 5.83
N ALA A 62 -5.86 4.60 6.93
CA ALA A 62 -4.42 4.86 6.88
C ALA A 62 -3.65 3.71 6.22
N PHE A 63 -3.89 2.47 6.66
CA PHE A 63 -3.14 1.31 6.17
C PHE A 63 -3.45 1.02 4.71
N LEU A 64 -4.72 1.02 4.29
CA LEU A 64 -5.10 0.75 2.90
C LEU A 64 -4.50 1.79 1.94
N ALA A 65 -4.57 3.08 2.29
CA ALA A 65 -3.98 4.13 1.47
C ALA A 65 -2.47 3.93 1.28
N VAL A 66 -1.76 3.55 2.35
CA VAL A 66 -0.32 3.28 2.29
C VAL A 66 0.00 2.03 1.47
N PHE A 67 -0.75 0.94 1.61
CA PHE A 67 -0.55 -0.26 0.80
C PHE A 67 -0.78 -0.01 -0.69
N VAL A 68 -1.85 0.70 -1.05
CA VAL A 68 -2.13 1.06 -2.45
C VAL A 68 -0.98 1.89 -3.01
N MET A 69 -0.56 2.93 -2.29
CA MET A 69 0.57 3.78 -2.69
C MET A 69 1.85 2.97 -2.92
N LEU A 70 2.21 2.05 -2.01
CA LEU A 70 3.42 1.23 -2.14
C LEU A 70 3.35 0.29 -3.35
N LEU A 71 2.20 -0.31 -3.62
CA LEU A 71 2.01 -1.18 -4.79
C LEU A 71 2.09 -0.39 -6.10
N GLU A 72 1.51 0.80 -6.15
CA GLU A 72 1.63 1.70 -7.31
C GLU A 72 3.09 2.10 -7.56
N VAL A 73 3.83 2.49 -6.51
CA VAL A 73 5.28 2.77 -6.62
C VAL A 73 6.04 1.55 -7.16
N LEU A 74 5.75 0.35 -6.64
CA LEU A 74 6.41 -0.88 -7.12
C LEU A 74 6.11 -1.14 -8.60
N GLU A 75 4.86 -1.05 -9.04
CA GLU A 75 4.50 -1.28 -10.46
C GLU A 75 5.13 -0.23 -11.38
N LEU A 76 5.22 1.04 -10.95
CA LEU A 76 5.82 2.12 -11.74
C LEU A 76 7.33 2.00 -11.93
N ASN A 77 8.03 1.33 -11.01
CA ASN A 77 9.50 1.29 -10.97
C ASN A 77 10.10 -0.09 -11.26
N ALA A 78 9.39 -1.18 -10.91
CA ALA A 78 9.86 -2.55 -11.05
C ALA A 78 8.69 -3.54 -11.32
N PRO A 79 7.98 -3.44 -12.46
CA PRO A 79 6.71 -4.15 -12.69
C PRO A 79 6.82 -5.68 -12.65
N ILE A 80 7.97 -6.26 -13.03
CA ILE A 80 8.18 -7.71 -12.96
C ILE A 80 8.26 -8.16 -11.50
N GLU A 81 9.04 -7.46 -10.68
CA GLU A 81 9.19 -7.73 -9.25
C GLU A 81 7.91 -7.40 -8.48
N ALA A 82 7.18 -6.36 -8.88
CA ALA A 82 5.90 -5.97 -8.30
C ALA A 82 4.87 -7.11 -8.36
N ARG A 83 4.79 -7.82 -9.50
CA ARG A 83 3.90 -9.00 -9.65
C ARG A 83 4.29 -10.15 -8.73
N GLN A 84 5.59 -10.38 -8.56
CA GLN A 84 6.10 -11.40 -7.63
C GLN A 84 5.79 -11.03 -6.18
N CYS A 85 6.03 -9.76 -5.82
CA CYS A 85 5.68 -9.19 -4.51
C CYS A 85 4.19 -9.33 -4.21
N ALA A 86 3.31 -8.96 -5.16
CA ALA A 86 1.86 -9.09 -5.02
C ALA A 86 1.43 -10.54 -4.78
N THR A 87 2.05 -11.49 -5.51
CA THR A 87 1.78 -12.93 -5.32
C THR A 87 2.18 -13.41 -3.93
N GLN A 88 3.34 -12.97 -3.43
CA GLN A 88 3.81 -13.31 -2.08
C GLN A 88 2.92 -12.68 -1.01
N LEU A 89 2.53 -11.41 -1.18
CA LEU A 89 1.64 -10.72 -0.26
C LEU A 89 0.27 -11.43 -0.15
N ALA A 90 -0.30 -11.84 -1.28
CA ALA A 90 -1.56 -12.59 -1.29
C ALA A 90 -1.46 -13.90 -0.49
N ARG A 91 -0.35 -14.64 -0.62
CA ARG A 91 -0.11 -15.85 0.18
C ARG A 91 0.01 -15.55 1.67
N ILE A 92 0.74 -14.50 2.04
CA ILE A 92 0.87 -14.08 3.44
C ILE A 92 -0.50 -13.71 4.01
N MET A 93 -1.32 -12.98 3.27
CA MET A 93 -2.68 -12.62 3.67
C MET A 93 -3.57 -13.86 3.88
N GLN A 94 -3.52 -14.84 2.99
CA GLN A 94 -4.25 -16.11 3.14
C GLN A 94 -3.86 -16.87 4.41
N VAL A 95 -2.57 -16.89 4.76
CA VAL A 95 -2.06 -17.55 5.96
C VAL A 95 -2.42 -16.78 7.23
N THR A 96 -2.34 -15.45 7.19
CA THR A 96 -2.57 -14.59 8.36
C THR A 96 -4.07 -14.45 8.67
N PHE A 97 -4.91 -14.46 7.65
CA PHE A 97 -6.37 -14.31 7.76
C PHE A 97 -7.09 -15.50 7.12
N PRO A 98 -7.07 -16.68 7.77
CA PRO A 98 -7.75 -17.88 7.27
C PRO A 98 -9.27 -17.64 7.22
N GLY A 99 -9.80 -17.43 6.02
CA GLY A 99 -11.21 -17.05 5.79
C GLY A 99 -11.41 -15.91 4.80
N LEU A 100 -10.33 -15.16 4.50
CA LEU A 100 -10.36 -14.01 3.60
C LEU A 100 -10.95 -14.34 2.21
N GLU A 101 -10.71 -15.55 1.68
CA GLU A 101 -11.27 -15.97 0.38
C GLU A 101 -12.78 -16.15 0.39
N VAL A 102 -13.34 -16.60 1.51
CA VAL A 102 -14.80 -16.81 1.66
C VAL A 102 -15.48 -15.45 1.79
N GLU A 103 -14.93 -14.55 2.60
CA GLU A 103 -15.44 -13.19 2.77
C GLU A 103 -15.33 -12.39 1.47
N THR A 104 -14.22 -12.49 0.75
CA THR A 104 -14.03 -11.78 -0.53
C THR A 104 -15.05 -12.24 -1.57
N LYS A 105 -15.31 -13.55 -1.68
CA LYS A 105 -16.34 -14.09 -2.58
C LYS A 105 -17.73 -13.58 -2.19
N GLN A 106 -18.08 -13.63 -0.91
CA GLN A 106 -19.38 -13.14 -0.43
C GLN A 106 -19.59 -11.65 -0.68
N ILE A 107 -18.56 -10.82 -0.49
CA ILE A 107 -18.61 -9.37 -0.75
C ILE A 107 -18.81 -9.11 -2.26
N LEU A 108 -18.04 -9.80 -3.10
CA LEU A 108 -18.10 -9.62 -4.56
C LEU A 108 -19.46 -10.08 -5.12
N ASP A 109 -19.95 -11.24 -4.69
CA ASP A 109 -21.26 -11.76 -5.09
C ASP A 109 -22.39 -10.82 -4.63
N SER A 110 -22.28 -10.25 -3.43
CA SER A 110 -23.23 -9.27 -2.91
C SER A 110 -23.22 -7.94 -3.69
N ALA A 111 -22.05 -7.48 -4.11
CA ALA A 111 -21.90 -6.26 -4.93
C ALA A 111 -22.49 -6.46 -6.34
N ILE A 112 -22.24 -7.62 -6.95
CA ILE A 112 -22.80 -7.99 -8.26
C ILE A 112 -24.33 -8.12 -8.18
N ALA A 113 -24.86 -8.72 -7.11
CA ALA A 113 -26.30 -8.84 -6.89
C ALA A 113 -26.98 -7.48 -6.70
N LYS A 114 -26.33 -6.53 -6.01
CA LYS A 114 -26.83 -5.16 -5.84
C LYS A 114 -26.78 -4.36 -7.14
N SER A 115 -25.74 -4.51 -7.95
CA SER A 115 -25.63 -3.86 -9.26
C SER A 115 -26.64 -4.36 -10.30
N LYS A 116 -27.24 -5.54 -10.08
CA LYS A 116 -28.25 -6.15 -10.96
C LYS A 116 -29.70 -5.84 -10.57
N ARG A 117 -29.97 -5.10 -9.50
CA ARG A 117 -31.30 -4.54 -9.25
C ARG A 117 -31.42 -3.23 -10.04
N PRO A 118 -32.12 -3.19 -11.19
CA PRO A 118 -32.58 -1.91 -11.71
C PRO A 118 -33.61 -1.35 -10.73
N ASP A 119 -33.60 -0.03 -10.54
CA ASP A 119 -34.61 0.68 -9.78
C ASP A 119 -36.01 0.24 -10.25
N ALA A 120 -36.79 -0.32 -9.32
CA ALA A 120 -38.20 -0.65 -9.48
C ALA A 120 -39.04 0.42 -8.76
#